data_AF-A0A0C3CKZ3-F1
#
_entry.id   AF-A0A0C3CKZ3-F1
#
_cell.length_a   1.000
_cell.length_b   1.000
_cell.length_c   1.000
_cell.angle_alpha   90.00
_cell.angle_beta   90.00
_cell.angle_gamma   90.00
#
_symmetry.space_group_name_H-M   'P 1'
#
loop_
_entity.id
_entity.type
_entity.pdbx_description
1 polymer ?
#
loop_
_entity_poly.entity_id
_entity_poly.type
_entity_poly.pdbx_seq_one_letter_code
_entity_poly.pdbx_strand_id
1 'polypeptide(L)'
;MVPLDTGRYVITNHKYRNVPILPDANNQTDIVAGTQEGEPSELWNIDLLSNGFYQIRNYGHHSFANSEYNTRSSPGDSVIGGIRPQQWKIIEMTTKGDYWCVYSTISIFFVY
;
A
#
# COMPACT_ATOMS: atom_id res chain seq x y z
N MET A 1 2.37 -21.05 2.11
CA MET A 1 2.18 -19.80 1.34
C MET A 1 3.55 -19.20 1.08
N VAL A 2 3.81 -18.78 -0.15
CA VAL A 2 5.08 -18.14 -0.52
C VAL A 2 4.93 -16.63 -0.26
N PRO A 3 5.91 -15.97 0.38
CA PRO A 3 5.90 -14.51 0.52
C PRO A 3 5.83 -13.82 -0.85
N LEU A 4 5.24 -12.62 -0.91
CA LEU A 4 5.36 -11.77 -2.09
C LEU A 4 6.82 -11.34 -2.22
N ASP A 5 7.38 -11.44 -3.42
CA ASP A 5 8.75 -11.01 -3.67
C ASP A 5 8.89 -9.49 -3.48
N THR A 6 10.11 -9.06 -3.14
CA THR A 6 10.44 -7.63 -3.15
C THR A 6 10.51 -7.13 -4.59
N GLY A 7 9.91 -5.98 -4.87
CA GLY A 7 9.88 -5.46 -6.22
C GLY A 7 9.05 -4.20 -6.40
N ARG A 8 8.96 -3.76 -7.65
CA ARG A 8 8.09 -2.66 -8.06
C ARG A 8 6.82 -3.21 -8.67
N TYR A 9 5.69 -2.73 -8.18
CA TYR A 9 4.37 -3.22 -8.55
C TYR A 9 3.45 -2.07 -8.94
N VAL A 10 2.54 -2.37 -9.85
CA VAL A 10 1.26 -1.66 -9.94
C VAL A 10 0.31 -2.41 -9.02
N ILE A 11 -0.26 -1.71 -8.04
CA ILE A 11 -1.26 -2.26 -7.14
C ILE A 11 -2.62 -1.95 -7.75
N THR A 12 -3.47 -2.95 -7.94
CA THR A 12 -4.82 -2.75 -8.47
C THR A 12 -5.84 -3.18 -7.43
N ASN A 13 -6.80 -2.31 -7.13
CA ASN A 13 -7.99 -2.73 -6.42
C ASN A 13 -8.80 -3.66 -7.33
N HIS A 14 -8.88 -4.94 -6.99
CA HIS A 14 -9.49 -5.93 -7.87
C HIS A 14 -10.99 -5.64 -8.10
N LYS A 15 -11.75 -5.21 -7.09
CA LYS A 15 -13.18 -4.86 -7.20
C LYS A 15 -13.46 -3.66 -8.09
N TYR A 16 -12.76 -2.55 -7.86
CA TYR A 16 -13.04 -1.28 -8.54
C TYR A 16 -12.15 -1.03 -9.76
N ARG A 17 -11.14 -1.88 -10.00
CA ARG A 17 -10.16 -1.78 -11.09
C ARG A 17 -9.42 -0.43 -11.13
N ASN A 18 -9.33 0.25 -10.00
CA ASN A 18 -8.56 1.48 -9.82
C ASN A 18 -7.21 1.18 -9.18
N VAL A 19 -6.30 2.16 -9.22
CA VAL A 19 -4.95 2.08 -8.65
C VAL A 19 -4.76 3.13 -7.56
N PRO A 20 -3.96 2.86 -6.52
CA PRO A 20 -3.59 3.86 -5.53
C PRO A 20 -2.56 4.83 -6.11
N ILE A 21 -2.86 6.12 -6.05
CA ILE A 21 -2.03 7.22 -6.54
C ILE A 21 -1.71 8.14 -5.37
N LEU A 22 -0.43 8.46 -5.20
CA LEU A 22 -0.03 9.54 -4.31
C LEU A 22 0.17 10.80 -5.17
N PRO A 23 -0.65 11.86 -5.04
CA PRO A 23 -0.65 12.97 -5.99
C PRO A 23 0.53 13.93 -5.82
N ASP A 24 1.16 13.97 -4.65
CA ASP A 24 2.33 14.80 -4.37
C ASP A 24 3.23 14.21 -3.27
N ALA A 25 4.39 14.83 -3.06
CA ALA A 25 5.35 14.42 -2.05
C ALA A 25 5.13 15.07 -0.67
N ASN A 26 4.02 15.78 -0.46
CA ASN A 26 3.75 16.41 0.83
C ASN A 26 3.45 15.33 1.88
N ASN A 27 3.85 15.61 3.12
CA ASN A 27 3.57 14.73 4.23
C ASN A 27 2.08 14.78 4.56
N GLN A 28 1.49 13.62 4.83
CA GLN A 28 0.07 13.44 5.12
C GLN A 28 -0.88 13.69 3.94
N THR A 29 -0.38 13.70 2.71
CA THR A 29 -1.25 13.68 1.52
C THR A 29 -1.95 12.34 1.40
N ASP A 30 -3.26 12.35 1.16
CA ASP A 30 -4.03 11.13 0.92
C ASP A 30 -3.55 10.37 -0.32
N ILE A 31 -3.45 9.05 -0.18
CA ILE A 31 -3.35 8.14 -1.32
C ILE A 31 -4.76 7.93 -1.85
N VAL A 32 -5.00 8.41 -3.06
CA VAL A 32 -6.32 8.40 -3.68
C VAL A 32 -6.47 7.27 -4.67
N ALA A 33 -7.70 6.83 -4.90
CA ALA A 33 -8.00 5.89 -5.96
C ALA A 33 -8.11 6.63 -7.30
N GLY A 34 -7.37 6.18 -8.31
CA GLY A 34 -7.37 6.76 -9.65
C GLY A 34 -7.30 5.71 -10.77
N THR A 35 -7.23 6.20 -12.00
CA THR A 35 -7.02 5.36 -13.18
C THR A 35 -5.53 5.21 -13.42
N GLN A 36 -5.09 4.03 -13.88
CA GLN A 36 -3.70 3.83 -14.26
C GLN A 36 -3.41 4.58 -15.57
N GLU A 37 -2.54 5.58 -15.51
CA GLU A 37 -2.11 6.40 -16.65
C GLU A 37 -0.63 6.18 -16.98
N GLY A 38 0.08 5.39 -16.16
CA GLY A 38 1.50 5.06 -16.36
C GLY A 38 2.45 6.03 -15.66
N GLU A 39 1.94 6.83 -14.72
CA GLU A 39 2.73 7.82 -14.00
C GLU A 39 3.54 7.18 -12.84
N PRO A 40 4.73 7.73 -12.50
CA PRO A 40 5.53 7.24 -11.38
C PRO A 40 4.81 7.27 -10.02
N SER A 41 3.81 8.14 -9.86
CA SER A 41 2.97 8.26 -8.66
C SER A 41 2.03 7.07 -8.45
N GLU A 42 1.84 6.21 -9.45
CA GLU A 42 1.01 5.00 -9.42
C GLU A 42 1.81 3.74 -9.09
N LEU A 43 3.15 3.83 -9.14
CA LEU A 43 4.07 2.71 -8.94
C LEU A 43 4.53 2.63 -7.49
N TRP A 44 4.57 1.41 -6.95
CA TRP A 44 4.90 1.16 -5.54
C TRP A 44 6.01 0.15 -5.43
N ASN A 45 7.07 0.50 -4.70
CA ASN A 45 8.09 -0.44 -4.25
C ASN A 45 7.57 -1.15 -3.00
N ILE A 46 7.59 -2.48 -3.03
CA ILE A 46 7.18 -3.37 -1.95
C ILE A 46 8.42 -4.11 -1.48
N ASP A 47 8.87 -3.81 -0.26
CA ASP A 47 10.11 -4.35 0.30
C ASP A 47 9.80 -5.32 1.45
N LEU A 48 10.15 -6.60 1.28
CA LEU A 48 10.02 -7.62 2.32
C LEU A 48 11.15 -7.46 3.35
N LEU A 49 10.76 -7.30 4.61
CA LEU A 49 11.67 -7.19 5.74
C LEU A 49 12.00 -8.56 6.33
N SER A 50 13.12 -8.66 7.04
CA SER A 50 13.59 -9.89 7.70
C SER A 50 12.61 -10.45 8.73
N ASN A 51 11.69 -9.63 9.25
CA ASN A 51 10.65 -10.03 10.20
C ASN A 51 9.35 -10.52 9.50
N GLY A 52 9.32 -10.62 8.18
CA GLY A 52 8.17 -11.09 7.41
C GLY A 52 7.08 -10.04 7.14
N PHE A 53 7.32 -8.78 7.52
CA PHE A 53 6.47 -7.64 7.17
C PHE A 53 7.01 -6.92 5.95
N TYR A 54 6.23 -6.00 5.39
CA TYR A 54 6.56 -5.23 4.20
C TYR A 54 6.61 -3.74 4.49
N GLN A 55 7.43 -3.03 3.72
CA GLN A 55 7.29 -1.59 3.55
C GLN A 55 6.71 -1.33 2.16
N ILE A 56 5.83 -0.32 2.08
CA ILE A 56 5.19 0.09 0.85
C ILE A 56 5.61 1.53 0.61
N ARG A 57 6.30 1.79 -0.50
CA ARG A 57 6.87 3.10 -0.81
C ARG A 57 6.50 3.53 -2.21
N ASN A 58 5.97 4.74 -2.35
CA ASN A 58 5.69 5.30 -3.65
C ASN A 58 6.99 5.50 -4.44
N TYR A 59 6.99 5.10 -5.72
CA TYR A 59 8.17 5.19 -6.57
C TYR A 59 8.46 6.64 -6.96
N GLY A 60 7.45 7.41 -7.37
CA GLY A 60 7.60 8.79 -7.83
C GLY A 60 7.95 9.79 -6.73
N HIS A 61 7.36 9.66 -5.55
CA HIS A 61 7.48 10.64 -4.46
C HIS A 61 8.33 10.17 -3.27
N HIS A 62 8.74 8.91 -3.24
CA HIS A 62 9.54 8.31 -2.15
C HIS A 62 8.91 8.34 -0.74
N SER A 63 7.64 8.72 -0.64
CA SER A 63 6.83 8.63 0.58
C SER A 63 6.36 7.19 0.84
N PHE A 64 6.26 6.83 2.11
CA PHE A 64 5.72 5.54 2.54
C PHE A 64 4.20 5.57 2.62
N ALA A 65 3.54 4.46 2.30
CA ALA A 65 2.11 4.32 2.60
C ALA A 65 1.95 4.10 4.10
N ASN A 66 1.28 5.05 4.76
CA ASN A 66 1.05 5.04 6.21
C ASN A 66 -0.42 5.18 6.53
N SER A 67 -0.85 4.66 7.68
CA SER A 67 -2.13 5.04 8.26
C SER A 67 -2.07 6.50 8.72
N GLU A 68 -3.15 7.26 8.51
CA GLU A 68 -3.24 8.69 8.87
C GLU A 68 -2.75 8.99 10.30
N TYR A 69 -3.12 8.14 11.26
CA TYR A 69 -2.88 8.39 12.69
C TYR A 69 -1.67 7.65 13.29
N ASN A 70 -0.92 6.86 12.50
CA ASN A 70 0.38 6.23 12.84
C ASN A 70 0.47 5.47 14.18
N THR A 71 -0.65 5.24 14.88
CA THR A 71 -0.70 4.71 16.25
C THR A 71 -1.84 3.72 16.42
N ARG A 72 -3.04 4.04 15.92
CA ARG A 72 -4.17 3.12 15.73
C ARG A 72 -4.99 3.59 14.55
N SER A 73 -5.19 2.72 13.56
CA SER A 73 -6.12 2.96 12.46
C SER A 73 -7.51 2.43 12.80
N SER A 74 -8.55 3.19 12.53
CA SER A 74 -9.95 2.79 12.61
C SER A 74 -10.51 2.49 11.21
N PRO A 75 -11.59 1.69 11.10
CA PRO A 75 -12.29 1.54 9.83
C PRO A 75 -12.76 2.90 9.31
N GLY A 76 -12.39 3.23 8.08
CA GLY A 76 -12.69 4.52 7.45
C GLY A 76 -11.50 5.48 7.42
N ASP A 77 -10.43 5.21 8.17
CA ASP A 77 -9.21 6.01 8.10
C ASP A 77 -8.56 5.90 6.71
N SER A 78 -8.05 7.04 6.23
CA SER A 78 -7.28 7.10 5.00
C SER A 78 -5.89 6.49 5.16
N VAL A 79 -5.29 6.17 4.01
CA VAL A 79 -3.87 5.88 3.92
C VAL A 79 -3.20 7.05 3.21
N ILE A 80 -2.14 7.53 3.81
CA ILE A 80 -1.46 8.77 3.44
C ILE A 80 -0.01 8.50 3.03
N GLY A 81 0.59 9.45 2.33
CA GLY A 81 2.03 9.56 2.16
C GLY A 81 2.69 10.01 3.46
N GLY A 82 3.60 9.19 4.00
CA GLY A 82 4.35 9.46 5.21
C GLY A 82 5.86 9.46 5.00
N ILE A 83 6.57 10.22 5.82
CA ILE A 83 8.05 10.30 5.77
C ILE A 83 8.70 9.06 6.41
N ARG A 84 8.06 8.49 7.43
CA ARG A 84 8.60 7.34 8.19
C ARG A 84 8.00 6.03 7.68
N PRO A 85 8.80 4.96 7.54
CA PRO A 85 8.27 3.68 7.11
C PRO A 85 7.27 3.11 8.12
N GLN A 86 6.13 2.66 7.61
CA GLN A 86 5.17 1.83 8.33
C GLN A 86 5.28 0.39 7.85
N GLN A 87 5.15 -0.57 8.78
CA GLN A 87 5.16 -1.99 8.45
C GLN A 87 3.75 -2.50 8.13
N TRP A 88 3.64 -3.26 7.05
CA TRP A 88 2.42 -3.86 6.55
C TRP A 88 2.55 -5.37 6.53
N LYS A 89 1.44 -6.08 6.78
CA LYS A 89 1.35 -7.51 6.49
C LYS A 89 0.64 -7.68 5.16
N ILE A 90 1.29 -8.35 4.21
CA ILE A 90 0.70 -8.70 2.91
C ILE A 90 0.42 -10.21 2.90
N ILE A 91 -0.83 -10.59 2.68
CA ILE A 91 -1.31 -11.98 2.79
C ILE A 91 -1.99 -12.36 1.48
N GLU A 92 -1.40 -13.31 0.74
CA GLU A 92 -2.05 -13.90 -0.43
C GLU A 92 -3.38 -14.58 -0.04
N MET A 93 -4.41 -14.38 -0.85
CA MET A 93 -5.71 -15.00 -0.68
C MET A 93 -5.74 -16.42 -1.28
N THR A 94 -6.88 -17.09 -1.18
CA THR A 94 -7.10 -18.40 -1.82
C THR A 94 -6.99 -18.32 -3.34
N THR A 95 -7.33 -17.16 -3.92
CA THR A 95 -7.12 -16.87 -5.34
C THR A 95 -5.70 -16.34 -5.52
N LYS A 96 -4.91 -17.07 -6.32
CA LYS A 96 -3.50 -16.71 -6.59
C LYS A 96 -3.42 -15.31 -7.22
N GLY A 97 -2.56 -14.47 -6.65
CA GLY A 97 -2.35 -13.09 -7.14
C GLY A 97 -3.24 -12.03 -6.51
N ASP A 98 -4.21 -12.40 -5.66
CA ASP A 98 -4.97 -11.46 -4.84
C ASP A 98 -4.38 -11.41 -3.42
N TYR A 99 -4.30 -10.21 -2.82
CA TYR A 99 -3.59 -10.01 -1.55
C TYR A 99 -4.33 -9.07 -0.60
N TRP A 100 -4.36 -9.40 0.69
CA TRP A 100 -4.70 -8.44 1.74
C TRP A 100 -3.47 -7.63 2.13
N CYS A 101 -3.55 -6.30 2.12
CA CYS A 101 -2.61 -5.45 2.85
C CYS A 101 -3.22 -5.07 4.19
N VAL A 102 -2.50 -5.29 5.29
CA VAL A 102 -3.01 -5.12 6.65
C VAL A 102 -2.00 -4.34 7.49
N TYR A 103 -2.43 -3.20 8.02
CA TYR A 103 -1.70 -2.52 9.09
C TYR A 103 -2.10 -3.14 10.45
N SER A 104 -1.19 -3.11 11.43
CA SER A 104 -1.24 -3.99 12.61
C SER A 104 -2.63 -4.08 13.26
N THR A 105 -3.11 -5.32 13.41
CA THR A 105 -4.37 -5.77 14.03
C THR A 105 -5.71 -5.34 13.40
N ILE A 106 -5.74 -4.40 12.45
CA ILE A 106 -6.98 -3.99 11.79
C ILE A 106 -6.76 -3.91 10.27
N SER A 107 -7.50 -4.77 9.56
CA SER A 107 -7.50 -4.91 8.10
C SER A 107 -7.79 -3.58 7.41
N ILE A 108 -6.84 -3.04 6.66
CA ILE A 108 -7.12 -1.96 5.69
C ILE A 108 -6.32 -2.27 4.43
N PHE A 109 -6.98 -2.99 3.53
CA PHE A 109 -7.09 -2.80 2.08
C PHE A 109 -7.69 -4.06 1.47
N PHE A 110 -8.79 -3.92 0.76
CA PHE A 110 -9.45 -5.00 0.03
C PHE A 110 -8.84 -5.10 -1.37
N VAL A 111 -8.13 -6.19 -1.66
CA VAL A 111 -7.98 -6.70 -3.04
C VAL A 111 -8.95 -7.88 -3.19
N TYR A 112 -10.25 -7.61 -3.29
CA TYR A 112 -11.23 -8.65 -3.62
C TYR A 112 -11.33 -8.86 -5.12
#